data_AF-A0A1K1NBN8-F1
#
_entry.id   AF-A0A1K1NBN8-F1
#
_cell.length_a   1.000
_cell.length_b   1.000
_cell.length_c   1.000
_cell.angle_alpha   90.00
_cell.angle_beta   90.00
_cell.angle_gamma   90.00
#
_symmetry.space_group_name_H-M   'P 1'
#
loop_
_entity.id
_entity.type
_entity.pdbx_description
1 polymer ?
#
loop_
_entity_poly.entity_id
_entity_poly.type
_entity_poly.pdbx_seq_one_letter_code
_entity_poly.pdbx_strand_id
1 'polypeptide(L)'
;MLVIVDGAAFGPEMGKVSRYLKQSKKDCTLYAPESFEYLILKAGIINVPEDIIDETYKYADSCKYLSWEEFYTSYLVEVSSGTVYKYNKSSLGEAYKTAGTIKRIIGVLPEQIRPGKDD
;
A
#
# COMPACT_ATOMS: atom_id res chain seq x y z
N MET A 1 5.41 -2.34 -18.88
CA MET A 1 5.45 -3.50 -17.96
C MET A 1 5.34 -3.00 -16.53
N LEU A 2 4.49 -3.59 -15.68
CA LEU A 2 4.38 -3.24 -14.27
C LEU A 2 5.12 -4.27 -13.41
N VAL A 3 6.00 -3.80 -12.53
CA VAL A 3 6.73 -4.64 -11.57
C VAL A 3 6.42 -4.14 -10.17
N ILE A 4 5.90 -5.02 -9.32
CA ILE A 4 5.63 -4.73 -7.90
C ILE A 4 6.72 -5.41 -7.08
N VAL A 5 7.34 -4.66 -6.17
CA VAL A 5 8.46 -5.15 -5.35
C VAL A 5 8.27 -4.82 -3.88
N ASP A 6 8.86 -5.64 -3.02
CA ASP A 6 9.05 -5.31 -1.62
C ASP A 6 10.16 -4.25 -1.50
N GLY A 7 9.85 -3.07 -0.96
CA GLY A 7 10.79 -1.97 -0.87
C GLY A 7 12.00 -2.26 0.00
N ALA A 8 11.83 -2.99 1.11
CA ALA A 8 12.91 -3.33 2.03
C ALA A 8 13.88 -4.35 1.42
N ALA A 9 13.36 -5.34 0.70
CA ALA A 9 14.19 -6.35 0.04
C ALA A 9 14.83 -5.84 -1.27
N PHE A 10 14.12 -4.97 -2.02
CA PHE A 10 14.54 -4.52 -3.34
C PHE A 10 15.39 -3.24 -3.31
N GLY A 11 15.33 -2.47 -2.22
CA GLY A 11 16.10 -1.22 -2.05
C GLY A 11 17.56 -1.28 -2.50
N PRO A 12 18.35 -2.33 -2.14
CA PRO A 12 19.74 -2.46 -2.56
C PRO A 12 19.96 -2.54 -4.08
N GLU A 13 18.98 -3.08 -4.83
CA GLU A 13 19.07 -3.27 -6.28
C GLU A 13 18.46 -2.11 -7.08
N MET A 14 17.72 -1.21 -6.41
CA MET A 14 17.03 -0.08 -7.03
C MET A 14 17.94 0.79 -7.91
N GLY A 15 19.15 1.09 -7.44
CA GLY A 15 20.12 1.89 -8.19
C GLY A 15 20.58 1.23 -9.48
N LYS A 16 20.86 -0.09 -9.44
CA LYS A 16 21.30 -0.86 -10.60
C LYS A 16 20.18 -1.01 -11.62
N VAL A 17 18.99 -1.38 -11.15
CA VAL A 17 17.81 -1.55 -12.01
C VAL A 17 17.38 -0.24 -12.65
N SER A 18 17.36 0.86 -11.89
CA SER A 18 17.06 2.19 -12.44
C SER A 18 18.02 2.60 -13.57
N ARG A 19 19.32 2.31 -13.42
CA ARG A 19 20.32 2.60 -14.46
C ARG A 19 20.08 1.73 -15.70
N TYR A 20 19.83 0.44 -15.51
CA TYR A 20 19.55 -0.48 -16.61
C TYR A 20 18.29 -0.08 -17.39
N LEU A 21 17.20 0.29 -16.69
CA LEU A 21 15.95 0.72 -17.34
C LEU A 21 16.16 1.99 -18.18
N LYS A 22 16.89 2.99 -17.64
CA LYS A 22 17.24 4.22 -18.37
C LYS A 22 18.06 3.94 -19.63
N GLN A 23 19.06 3.06 -19.55
CA GLN A 23 19.93 2.73 -20.68
C GLN A 23 19.22 1.88 -21.75
N SER A 24 18.34 0.98 -21.31
CA SER A 24 17.64 0.05 -22.21
C SER A 24 16.42 0.65 -22.89
N LYS A 25 16.02 1.90 -22.54
CA LYS A 25 14.78 2.56 -22.99
C LYS A 25 13.54 1.66 -22.86
N LYS A 26 13.54 0.78 -21.85
CA LYS A 26 12.42 -0.12 -21.60
C LYS A 26 11.37 0.60 -20.79
N ASP A 27 10.12 0.52 -21.24
CA ASP A 27 8.98 1.07 -20.52
C ASP A 27 8.56 0.13 -19.39
N CYS A 28 9.07 0.41 -18.19
CA CYS A 28 8.87 -0.39 -16.98
C CYS A 28 8.54 0.54 -15.82
N THR A 29 7.36 0.36 -15.24
CA THR A 29 6.95 1.05 -14.02
C THR A 29 7.22 0.13 -12.84
N LEU A 30 8.09 0.58 -11.94
CA LEU A 30 8.39 -0.13 -10.70
C LEU A 30 7.61 0.52 -9.56
N TYR A 31 6.86 -0.30 -8.83
CA TYR A 31 6.02 0.13 -7.72
C TYR A 31 6.37 -0.65 -6.46
N ALA A 32 6.69 0.07 -5.40
CA ALA A 32 7.07 -0.49 -4.10
C ALA A 32 6.19 0.16 -3.02
N PRO A 33 4.93 -0.28 -2.86
CA PRO A 33 4.10 0.18 -1.76
C PRO A 33 4.68 -0.33 -0.44
N GLU A 34 4.49 0.44 0.64
CA GLU A 34 4.94 0.07 1.99
C GLU A 34 4.29 -1.23 2.45
N SER A 35 2.97 -1.37 2.23
CA SER A 35 2.23 -2.62 2.42
C SER A 35 0.85 -2.53 1.75
N PHE A 36 0.08 -3.61 1.77
CA PHE A 36 -1.31 -3.56 1.32
C PHE A 36 -2.21 -2.79 2.31
N GLU A 37 -1.96 -2.91 3.61
CA GLU A 37 -2.69 -2.21 4.67
C GLU A 37 -2.51 -0.70 4.59
N TYR A 38 -1.30 -0.24 4.24
CA TYR A 38 -1.05 1.16 3.91
C TYR A 38 -2.00 1.66 2.81
N LEU A 39 -2.21 0.89 1.74
CA LEU A 39 -3.13 1.27 0.66
C LEU A 39 -4.59 1.33 1.11
N ILE A 40 -5.00 0.42 2.00
CA ILE A 40 -6.36 0.42 2.58
C ILE A 40 -6.57 1.68 3.43
N LEU A 41 -5.62 2.00 4.30
CA LEU A 41 -5.67 3.19 5.16
C LEU A 41 -5.69 4.46 4.30
N LYS A 42 -4.80 4.54 3.31
CA LYS A 42 -4.72 5.68 2.38
C LYS A 42 -5.97 5.86 1.53
N ALA A 43 -6.65 4.77 1.15
CA ALA A 43 -7.92 4.82 0.43
C ALA A 43 -9.07 5.39 1.27
N GLY A 44 -8.88 5.54 2.59
CA GLY A 44 -9.84 6.08 3.54
C GLY A 44 -11.07 5.19 3.74
N ILE A 45 -10.99 3.89 3.41
CA ILE A 45 -12.11 2.94 3.52
C ILE A 45 -12.72 3.00 4.92
N ILE A 46 -11.83 3.11 5.90
CA ILE A 46 -12.12 3.44 7.29
C ILE A 46 -11.57 4.84 7.51
N ASN A 47 -12.36 5.70 8.15
CA ASN A 47 -11.94 7.06 8.44
C ASN A 47 -10.93 7.05 9.58
N VAL A 48 -9.68 7.33 9.24
CA VAL A 48 -8.55 7.41 10.19
C VAL A 48 -7.91 8.79 10.06
N PRO A 49 -7.30 9.32 11.13
CA PRO A 49 -6.54 10.56 11.07
C PRO A 49 -5.42 10.49 10.01
N GLU A 50 -5.24 11.57 9.23
CA GLU A 50 -4.25 11.61 8.13
C GLU A 50 -2.80 11.52 8.61
N ASP A 51 -2.53 11.99 9.83
CA ASP A 51 -1.22 11.94 10.49
C ASP A 51 -0.73 10.51 10.77
N ILE A 52 -1.63 9.52 10.86
CA ILE A 52 -1.25 8.10 10.92
C ILE A 52 -0.44 7.68 9.69
N ILE A 53 -0.70 8.30 8.54
CA ILE A 53 -0.03 8.02 7.27
C ILE A 53 1.14 8.98 7.09
N ASP A 54 0.87 10.29 7.17
CA ASP A 54 1.85 11.35 6.87
C ASP A 54 2.96 11.45 7.92
N GLU A 55 2.63 11.09 9.17
CA GLU A 55 3.54 11.14 10.30
C GLU A 55 3.69 9.76 10.98
N THR A 56 3.66 8.69 10.17
CA THR A 56 3.80 7.30 10.62
C THR A 56 4.95 7.12 11.63
N TYR A 57 6.07 7.83 11.45
CA TYR A 57 7.23 7.79 12.35
C TYR A 57 6.94 8.18 13.80
N LYS A 58 5.85 8.94 14.07
CA LYS A 58 5.41 9.29 15.43
C LYS A 58 4.71 8.13 16.14
N TYR A 59 4.16 7.19 15.38
CA TYR A 59 3.29 6.11 15.87
C TYR A 59 3.94 4.73 15.76
N ALA A 60 4.66 4.49 14.68
CA ALA A 60 5.47 3.30 14.46
C ALA A 60 6.82 3.43 15.20
N ASP A 61 6.75 3.62 16.52
CA ASP A 61 7.93 3.62 17.36
C ASP A 61 8.59 2.23 17.29
N SER A 62 9.87 2.20 16.93
CA SER A 62 10.64 0.98 16.68
C SER A 62 10.79 0.08 17.91
N CYS A 63 10.30 0.53 19.07
CA CYS A 63 10.17 -0.29 20.27
C CYS A 63 9.00 -1.29 20.22
N LYS A 64 7.86 -0.91 19.61
CA LYS A 64 6.65 -1.75 19.57
C LYS A 64 6.48 -2.48 18.24
N TYR A 65 6.93 -1.86 17.15
CA TYR A 65 6.78 -2.40 15.81
C TYR A 65 8.13 -2.49 15.10
N LEU A 66 8.43 -3.66 14.51
CA LEU A 66 9.68 -3.88 13.79
C LEU A 66 9.72 -3.21 12.41
N SER A 67 8.55 -2.87 11.86
CA SER A 67 8.40 -2.21 10.58
C SER A 67 7.12 -1.38 10.53
N TRP A 68 7.03 -0.47 9.58
CA TRP A 68 5.80 0.26 9.30
C TRP A 68 4.68 -0.67 8.83
N GLU A 69 4.99 -1.76 8.13
CA GLU A 69 4.00 -2.78 7.77
C GLU A 69 3.33 -3.39 9.01
N GLU A 70 4.13 -3.76 10.02
CA GLU A 70 3.60 -4.36 11.25
C GLU A 70 2.71 -3.37 12.03
N PHE A 71 3.08 -2.09 12.03
CA PHE A 71 2.25 -1.01 12.54
C PHE A 71 0.93 -0.91 11.77
N TYR A 72 0.95 -0.78 10.44
CA TYR A 72 -0.25 -0.63 9.63
C TYR A 72 -1.19 -1.84 9.75
N THR A 73 -0.66 -3.07 9.77
CA THR A 73 -1.46 -4.27 10.03
C THR A 73 -2.14 -4.17 11.39
N SER A 74 -1.39 -3.87 12.45
CA SER A 74 -1.93 -3.82 13.81
C SER A 74 -2.98 -2.72 13.98
N TYR A 75 -2.68 -1.54 13.47
CA TYR A 75 -3.58 -0.39 13.50
C TYR A 75 -4.86 -0.66 12.72
N LEU A 76 -4.76 -1.20 11.50
CA LEU A 76 -5.92 -1.52 10.67
C LEU A 76 -6.82 -2.59 11.31
N VAL A 77 -6.23 -3.61 11.95
CA VAL A 77 -7.00 -4.62 12.71
C VAL A 77 -7.76 -3.97 13.87
N GLU A 78 -7.13 -3.04 14.59
CA GLU A 78 -7.75 -2.32 15.71
C GLU A 78 -8.92 -1.45 15.25
N VAL A 79 -8.69 -0.54 14.30
CA VAL A 79 -9.72 0.44 13.86
C VAL A 79 -10.84 -0.20 13.04
N SER A 80 -10.60 -1.35 12.43
CA SER A 80 -11.64 -2.10 11.70
C SER A 80 -12.45 -3.04 12.58
N SER A 81 -12.03 -3.26 13.83
CA SER A 81 -12.70 -4.17 14.76
C SER A 81 -14.14 -3.72 15.02
N GLY A 82 -15.08 -4.67 14.94
CA GLY A 82 -16.50 -4.39 15.12
C GLY A 82 -17.20 -3.72 13.93
N THR A 83 -16.49 -3.49 12.82
CA THR A 83 -17.09 -2.96 11.57
C THR A 83 -17.28 -4.05 10.52
N VAL A 84 -18.05 -3.74 9.47
CA VAL A 84 -18.16 -4.59 8.26
C VAL A 84 -16.83 -4.73 7.51
N TYR A 85 -15.87 -3.85 7.80
CA TYR A 85 -14.53 -3.85 7.22
C TYR A 85 -13.50 -4.54 8.11
N LYS A 86 -13.90 -5.37 9.09
CA LYS A 86 -12.97 -6.11 9.94
C LYS A 86 -11.84 -6.73 9.11
N TYR A 87 -10.61 -6.28 9.34
CA TYR A 87 -9.44 -6.68 8.58
C TYR A 87 -8.84 -7.98 9.14
N ASN A 88 -8.40 -8.85 8.23
CA ASN A 88 -7.65 -10.06 8.55
C ASN A 88 -6.58 -10.25 7.47
N LYS A 89 -5.31 -10.25 7.89
CA LYS A 89 -4.16 -10.34 6.98
C LYS A 89 -4.14 -11.63 6.15
N SER A 90 -4.67 -12.72 6.69
CA SER A 90 -4.73 -14.02 6.01
C SER A 90 -5.94 -14.17 5.09
N SER A 91 -6.98 -13.34 5.27
CA SER A 91 -8.22 -13.43 4.48
C SER A 91 -8.93 -12.09 4.39
N LEU A 92 -9.00 -11.55 3.18
CA LEU A 92 -9.66 -10.28 2.92
C LEU A 92 -11.19 -10.45 2.86
N GLY A 93 -11.92 -9.74 3.72
CA GLY A 93 -13.38 -9.77 3.76
C GLY A 93 -14.06 -9.24 2.50
N GLU A 94 -15.29 -9.68 2.24
CA GLU A 94 -16.06 -9.32 1.04
C GLU A 94 -16.32 -7.81 0.88
N ALA A 95 -16.40 -7.07 1.98
CA ALA A 95 -16.58 -5.61 1.95
C ALA A 95 -15.45 -4.88 1.19
N TYR A 96 -14.25 -5.46 1.16
CA TYR A 96 -13.10 -4.93 0.41
C TYR A 96 -13.13 -5.27 -1.09
N LYS A 97 -13.92 -6.25 -1.49
CA LYS A 97 -14.04 -6.73 -2.88
C LYS A 97 -15.16 -6.03 -3.65
N THR A 98 -15.89 -5.12 -3.02
CA THR A 98 -16.92 -4.34 -3.70
C THR A 98 -16.29 -3.36 -4.70
N ALA A 99 -17.00 -3.09 -5.80
CA ALA A 99 -16.52 -2.15 -6.82
C ALA A 99 -16.20 -0.75 -6.26
N GLY A 100 -16.99 -0.29 -5.27
CA GLY A 100 -16.75 0.97 -4.57
C GLY A 100 -15.42 0.98 -3.83
N THR A 101 -15.15 -0.04 -3.03
CA THR A 101 -13.89 -0.15 -2.29
C THR A 101 -12.69 -0.28 -3.23
N ILE A 102 -12.80 -1.13 -4.26
CA ILE A 102 -11.76 -1.30 -5.28
C ILE A 102 -11.44 0.03 -5.96
N LYS A 103 -12.45 0.81 -6.35
CA LYS A 103 -12.27 2.13 -6.98
C LYS A 103 -11.51 3.11 -6.08
N ARG A 104 -11.76 3.08 -4.77
CA ARG A 104 -11.03 3.91 -3.80
C ARG A 104 -9.57 3.50 -3.68
N ILE A 105 -9.28 2.20 -3.61
CA ILE A 105 -7.90 1.68 -3.57
C ILE A 105 -7.16 2.04 -4.87
N ILE A 106 -7.80 1.88 -6.03
CA ILE A 106 -7.21 2.31 -7.31
C ILE A 106 -6.92 3.81 -7.32
N GLY A 107 -7.79 4.62 -6.70
CA GLY A 107 -7.64 6.07 -6.61
C GLY A 107 -6.36 6.53 -5.90
N VAL A 108 -5.80 5.71 -5.00
CA VAL A 108 -4.56 6.05 -4.29
C VAL A 108 -3.30 5.49 -4.95
N LEU A 109 -3.44 4.66 -5.99
CA LEU A 109 -2.31 4.18 -6.77
C LEU A 109 -1.73 5.31 -7.64
N PRO A 110 -0.42 5.27 -7.96
CA PRO A 110 0.19 6.14 -8.96
C PRO A 110 -0.51 6.05 -10.31
N GLU A 111 -0.66 7.17 -11.02
CA GLU A 111 -1.41 7.25 -12.28
C GLU A 111 -0.90 6.27 -13.35
N GLN A 112 0.42 6.06 -13.38
CA GLN A 112 1.12 5.20 -14.34
C GLN A 112 0.77 3.71 -14.20
N ILE A 113 0.16 3.31 -13.07
CA ILE A 113 -0.19 1.92 -12.78
C ILE A 113 -1.70 1.72 -12.57
N ARG A 114 -2.48 2.79 -12.67
CA ARG A 114 -3.94 2.66 -12.62
C ARG A 114 -4.39 1.86 -13.86
N PRO A 115 -5.37 0.95 -13.71
CA PRO A 115 -6.00 0.36 -14.88
C PRO A 115 -6.52 1.51 -15.76
N GLY A 116 -6.39 1.35 -17.08
CA GLY A 116 -6.98 2.31 -18.02
C GLY A 116 -8.45 2.52 -17.69
N LYS A 117 -8.96 3.73 -17.90
CA LYS A 117 -10.39 3.91 -18.10
C LYS A 117 -10.73 3.16 -19.39
N ASP A 118 -10.96 1.86 -19.29
CA ASP A 118 -11.79 1.19 -20.28
C ASP A 118 -13.21 1.71 -20.04
N ASP A 119 -13.76 2.34 -21.09
CA ASP A 119 -15.16 2.79 -21.24
C ASP A 119 -16.17 1.70 -20.85
#